data_AF-A0A536Z2G1-F1
#
_entry.id   AF-A0A536Z2G1-F1
#
_cell.length_a   1.000
_cell.length_b   1.000
_cell.length_c   1.000
_cell.angle_alpha   90.00
_cell.angle_beta   90.00
_cell.angle_gamma   90.00
#
_symmetry.space_group_name_H-M   'P 1'
#
loop_
_entity.id
_entity.type
_entity.pdbx_description
1 polymer ?
#
loop_
_entity_poly.entity_id
_entity_poly.type
_entity_poly.pdbx_seq_one_letter_code
_entity_poly.pdbx_strand_id
1 'polypeptide(L)'
;ISTDIEEMALDEWTRGRSALLGDAVHPMTPNIGQGAGMAMEDATVLAEELALSPLEIALDSYARRRKPRVDTVVRISREVGADGQRSSPVGCWLRNRRIRREGRNAEKMQADLERLLA
;
A
#
# COMPACT_ATOMS: atom_id res chain seq x y z
N ILE A 1 -11.41 -5.11 15.85
CA ILE A 1 -12.23 -4.98 14.63
C ILE A 1 -11.43 -5.66 13.53
N SER A 2 -11.68 -6.95 13.28
CA SER A 2 -11.25 -7.60 12.04
C SER A 2 -12.31 -7.20 11.03
N THR A 3 -12.13 -6.05 10.40
CA THR A 3 -12.94 -5.76 9.22
C THR A 3 -12.35 -6.67 8.16
N ASP A 4 -13.13 -7.66 7.72
CA ASP A 4 -12.85 -8.44 6.52
C ASP A 4 -12.95 -7.48 5.32
N ILE A 5 -11.98 -6.57 5.21
CA ILE A 5 -11.67 -5.97 3.92
C ILE A 5 -11.04 -7.14 3.18
N GLU A 6 -11.84 -7.84 2.37
CA GLU A 6 -11.31 -8.74 1.36
C GLU A 6 -10.38 -7.89 0.52
N GLU A 7 -9.10 -7.96 0.84
CA GLU A 7 -8.03 -7.34 0.08
C GLU A 7 -7.94 -8.11 -1.24
N MET A 8 -8.89 -7.82 -2.14
CA MET A 8 -9.01 -8.36 -3.47
C MET A 8 -7.93 -7.74 -4.33
N ALA A 9 -6.91 -8.53 -4.64
CA ALA A 9 -6.01 -8.21 -5.74
C ALA A 9 -6.78 -8.43 -7.06
N LEU A 10 -7.16 -7.34 -7.71
CA LEU A 10 -7.69 -7.43 -9.07
C LEU A 10 -6.54 -7.66 -10.04
N ASP A 11 -6.57 -8.79 -10.75
CA ASP A 11 -5.59 -9.11 -11.79
C ASP A 11 -5.71 -8.17 -12.99
N GLU A 12 -6.90 -7.65 -13.27
CA GLU A 12 -7.17 -6.80 -14.43
C GLU A 12 -7.67 -5.42 -13.97
N TRP A 13 -6.82 -4.40 -14.11
CA TRP A 13 -7.13 -3.03 -13.71
C TRP A 13 -7.75 -2.21 -14.84
N THR A 14 -7.67 -2.70 -16.07
CA THR A 14 -8.05 -1.96 -17.27
C THR A 14 -8.84 -2.85 -18.20
N ARG A 15 -9.83 -2.27 -18.88
CA ARG A 15 -10.64 -2.96 -19.88
C ARG A 15 -11.07 -1.99 -20.96
N GLY A 16 -10.55 -2.17 -22.17
CA GLY A 16 -10.81 -1.27 -23.29
C GLY A 16 -10.36 0.16 -22.97
N ARG A 17 -11.32 1.07 -22.81
CA ARG A 17 -11.08 2.51 -22.53
C ARG A 17 -11.31 2.90 -21.06
N SER A 18 -11.43 1.92 -20.18
CA SER A 18 -11.71 2.11 -18.76
C SER A 18 -10.55 1.58 -17.92
N ALA A 19 -10.21 2.29 -16.85
CA ALA A 19 -9.29 1.86 -15.81
C ALA A 19 -9.89 2.08 -14.43
N LEU A 20 -9.52 1.22 -13.50
CA LEU A 20 -9.84 1.32 -12.08
C LEU A 20 -8.61 1.80 -11.32
N LEU A 21 -8.82 2.61 -10.27
CA LEU A 21 -7.77 3.16 -9.41
C LEU A 21 -8.30 3.34 -7.98
N GLY A 22 -7.40 3.56 -7.03
CA GLY A 22 -7.80 3.76 -5.63
C GLY A 22 -8.33 2.47 -4.99
N ASP A 23 -9.21 2.65 -4.01
CA ASP A 23 -9.79 1.55 -3.22
C ASP A 23 -10.54 0.50 -4.08
N ALA A 24 -10.87 0.83 -5.33
CA ALA A 24 -11.45 -0.11 -6.29
C ALA A 24 -10.49 -1.22 -6.76
N VAL A 25 -9.17 -0.97 -6.73
CA VAL A 25 -8.13 -1.94 -7.15
C VAL A 25 -7.19 -2.35 -6.03
N HIS A 26 -7.18 -1.59 -4.93
CA HIS A 26 -6.33 -1.87 -3.78
C HIS A 26 -7.04 -1.65 -2.43
N PRO A 27 -8.21 -2.28 -2.20
CA PRO A 27 -8.85 -2.21 -0.90
C PRO A 27 -7.87 -2.71 0.15
N MET A 28 -7.45 -1.82 1.05
CA MET A 28 -6.38 -2.09 2.01
C MET A 28 -6.87 -1.88 3.44
N THR A 29 -6.38 -2.70 4.36
CA THR A 29 -6.59 -2.46 5.79
C THR A 29 -6.05 -1.07 6.18
N PRO A 30 -6.74 -0.30 7.04
CA PRO A 30 -6.38 1.10 7.30
C PRO A 30 -5.15 1.27 8.22
N ASN A 31 -4.41 0.20 8.48
CA ASN A 31 -3.42 0.12 9.57
C ASN A 31 -2.24 1.09 9.41
N ILE A 32 -1.94 1.53 8.20
CA ILE A 32 -0.85 2.46 7.88
C ILE A 32 -1.34 3.78 7.26
N GLY A 33 -2.66 3.98 7.11
CA GLY A 33 -3.24 5.23 6.62
C GLY A 33 -2.89 5.61 5.17
N GLN A 34 -2.42 4.67 4.35
CA GLN A 34 -1.90 4.97 3.00
C GLN A 34 -2.95 5.02 1.87
N GLY A 35 -4.23 4.73 2.13
CA GLY A 35 -5.24 4.64 1.06
C GLY A 35 -5.37 5.94 0.21
N ALA A 36 -5.42 7.10 0.87
CA ALA A 36 -5.52 8.39 0.17
C ALA A 36 -4.23 8.75 -0.59
N GLY A 37 -3.06 8.49 0.00
CA GLY A 37 -1.77 8.70 -0.65
C GLY A 37 -1.61 7.82 -1.89
N MET A 38 -2.00 6.55 -1.78
CA MET A 38 -1.97 5.59 -2.88
C MET A 38 -2.87 6.03 -4.04
N ALA A 39 -4.08 6.52 -3.76
CA ALA A 39 -4.98 7.04 -4.78
C ALA A 39 -4.42 8.29 -5.49
N MET A 40 -3.73 9.18 -4.77
CA MET A 40 -3.05 10.34 -5.37
C MET A 40 -1.87 9.94 -6.26
N GLU A 41 -1.08 8.97 -5.82
CA GLU A 41 0.00 8.41 -6.62
C GLU A 41 -0.54 7.74 -7.91
N ASP A 42 -1.65 7.00 -7.81
CA ASP A 42 -2.30 6.38 -8.97
C ASP A 42 -2.76 7.43 -9.99
N ALA A 43 -3.41 8.50 -9.51
CA ALA A 43 -3.88 9.59 -10.37
C ALA A 43 -2.71 10.28 -11.09
N THR A 44 -1.60 10.49 -10.38
CA THR A 44 -0.39 11.09 -10.96
C THR A 44 0.20 10.21 -12.06
N VAL A 45 0.40 8.92 -11.78
CA VAL A 45 0.96 8.00 -12.78
C VAL A 45 0.01 7.83 -13.97
N LEU A 46 -1.30 7.73 -13.75
CA LEU A 46 -2.26 7.67 -14.85
C LEU A 46 -2.18 8.91 -15.75
N ALA A 47 -2.07 10.11 -15.16
CA ALA A 47 -1.93 11.35 -15.91
C ALA A 47 -0.61 11.40 -16.72
N GLU A 48 0.50 10.93 -16.14
CA GLU A 48 1.79 10.82 -16.83
C GLU A 48 1.71 9.88 -18.05
N GLU A 49 1.19 8.67 -17.87
CA GLU A 49 1.09 7.69 -18.95
C GLU A 49 0.16 8.17 -20.08
N LEU A 50 -0.95 8.82 -19.73
CA LEU A 50 -1.89 9.42 -20.71
C LEU A 50 -1.26 10.58 -21.50
N ALA A 51 -0.31 11.30 -20.92
CA ALA A 51 0.41 12.37 -21.61
C ALA A 51 1.47 11.84 -22.59
N LEU A 52 2.01 10.64 -22.34
CA LEU A 52 3.12 10.07 -23.08
C LEU A 52 2.71 9.08 -24.18
N SER A 53 1.52 8.49 -24.08
CA SER A 53 1.11 7.37 -24.94
C SER A 53 -0.35 7.44 -25.37
N PRO A 54 -0.71 6.80 -26.50
CA PRO A 54 -2.11 6.55 -26.85
C PRO A 54 -2.84 5.82 -25.72
N LEU A 55 -4.15 6.08 -25.57
CA LEU A 55 -4.97 5.62 -24.45
C LEU A 55 -4.76 4.14 -24.08
N GLU A 56 -4.84 3.24 -25.06
CA GLU A 56 -4.72 1.79 -24.82
C GLU A 56 -3.36 1.40 -24.21
N ILE A 57 -2.29 2.02 -24.70
CA ILE A 57 -0.93 1.81 -24.19
C ILE A 57 -0.79 2.46 -22.80
N ALA A 58 -1.32 3.67 -22.63
CA ALA A 58 -1.24 4.41 -21.38
C ALA A 58 -1.90 3.67 -20.22
N LEU A 59 -3.09 3.09 -20.43
CA LEU A 59 -3.81 2.37 -19.38
C LEU A 59 -3.04 1.10 -18.96
N ASP A 60 -2.49 0.34 -19.91
CA ASP A 60 -1.71 -0.85 -19.61
C ASP A 60 -0.38 -0.51 -18.92
N SER A 61 0.31 0.55 -19.36
CA SER A 61 1.51 1.07 -18.70
C SER A 61 1.22 1.54 -17.27
N TYR A 62 0.10 2.23 -17.05
CA TYR A 62 -0.37 2.63 -15.72
C TYR A 62 -0.52 1.41 -14.80
N ALA A 63 -1.25 0.38 -15.24
CA ALA A 63 -1.48 -0.82 -14.45
C ALA A 63 -0.16 -1.54 -14.13
N ARG A 64 0.73 -1.68 -15.11
CA ARG A 64 2.05 -2.31 -14.92
C ARG A 64 2.93 -1.53 -13.94
N ARG A 65 2.92 -0.20 -13.98
CA ARG A 65 3.74 0.64 -13.11
C ARG A 65 3.24 0.69 -11.67
N ARG A 66 1.91 0.59 -11.46
CA ARG A 66 1.30 0.74 -10.13
C ARG A 66 1.16 -0.56 -9.34
N LYS A 67 0.94 -1.70 -10.00
CA LYS A 67 0.75 -3.00 -9.32
C LYS A 67 1.83 -3.33 -8.27
N PRO A 68 3.15 -3.25 -8.56
CA PRO A 68 4.17 -3.61 -7.58
C PRO A 68 4.16 -2.72 -6.33
N ARG A 69 3.86 -1.43 -6.53
CA ARG A 69 3.77 -0.43 -5.47
C ARG A 69 2.59 -0.71 -4.55
N VAL A 70 1.43 -0.97 -5.14
CA VAL A 70 0.20 -1.35 -4.43
C VAL A 70 0.39 -2.64 -3.65
N ASP A 71 0.91 -3.69 -4.28
CA ASP A 71 1.11 -5.00 -3.63
C ASP A 71 2.02 -4.87 -2.40
N THR A 72 3.04 -4.03 -2.49
CA THR A 72 3.96 -3.75 -1.37
C THR A 72 3.24 -3.10 -0.20
N VAL A 73 2.46 -2.04 -0.46
CA VAL A 73 1.77 -1.28 0.60
C VAL A 73 0.64 -2.09 1.23
N VAL A 74 -0.11 -2.86 0.44
CA VAL A 74 -1.14 -3.79 0.93
C VAL A 74 -0.51 -4.82 1.87
N ARG A 75 0.61 -5.45 1.46
CA ARG A 75 1.34 -6.41 2.30
C ARG A 75 1.84 -5.79 3.61
N ILE A 76 2.42 -4.59 3.56
CA ILE A 76 2.89 -3.90 4.78
C ILE A 76 1.71 -3.61 5.71
N SER A 77 0.57 -3.18 5.18
CA SER A 77 -0.61 -2.90 5.99
C SER A 77 -1.12 -4.14 6.71
N ARG A 78 -1.10 -5.31 6.05
CA ARG A 78 -1.42 -6.61 6.68
C ARG A 78 -0.47 -6.93 7.83
N GLU A 79 0.84 -6.82 7.60
CA GLU A 79 1.87 -7.15 8.60
C GLU A 79 1.72 -6.27 9.85
N VAL A 80 1.51 -4.97 9.66
CA VAL A 80 1.26 -4.01 10.77
C VAL A 80 -0.03 -4.34 11.50
N GLY A 81 -1.10 -4.69 10.77
CA GLY A 81 -2.37 -5.11 11.35
C GLY A 81 -2.25 -6.35 12.24
N ALA A 82 -1.59 -7.40 11.74
CA ALA A 82 -1.36 -8.64 12.47
C ALA A 82 -0.54 -8.41 13.76
N ASP A 83 0.50 -7.58 13.71
CA ASP A 83 1.29 -7.21 14.89
C ASP A 83 0.48 -6.32 15.88
N GLY A 84 -0.43 -5.51 15.37
CA GLY A 84 -1.37 -4.69 16.15
C GLY A 84 -2.35 -5.53 16.96
N GLN A 85 -2.88 -6.61 16.35
CA GLN A 85 -3.92 -7.48 16.92
C GLN A 85 -3.40 -8.56 17.89
N ARG A 86 -2.08 -8.65 18.13
CA ARG A 86 -1.53 -9.56 19.15
C ARG A 86 -2.14 -9.27 20.53
N SER A 87 -2.77 -10.28 21.12
CA SER A 87 -3.49 -10.19 22.40
C SER A 87 -2.78 -10.88 23.58
N SER A 88 -1.68 -11.61 23.33
CA SER A 88 -0.95 -12.28 24.41
C SER A 88 -0.14 -11.28 25.25
N PRO A 89 -0.18 -11.35 26.60
CA PRO A 89 0.52 -10.39 27.47
C PRO A 89 2.03 -10.30 27.19
N VAL A 90 2.67 -11.44 26.95
CA VAL A 90 4.10 -11.52 26.60
C VAL A 90 4.37 -10.96 25.21
N GLY A 91 3.48 -11.24 24.23
CA GLY A 91 3.59 -10.71 22.87
C GLY A 91 3.45 -9.19 22.83
N CYS A 92 2.48 -8.63 23.54
CA CYS A 92 2.33 -7.17 23.68
C CYS A 92 3.54 -6.53 24.37
N TRP A 93 4.09 -7.16 25.42
CA TRP A 93 5.26 -6.66 26.12
C TRP A 93 6.51 -6.64 25.22
N LEU A 94 6.77 -7.71 24.47
CA LEU A 94 7.89 -7.78 23.52
C LEU A 94 7.73 -6.75 22.40
N ARG A 95 6.53 -6.62 21.82
CA ARG A 95 6.21 -5.61 20.80
C ARG A 95 6.48 -4.20 21.33
N ASN A 96 5.95 -3.87 22.51
CA ASN A 96 6.10 -2.55 23.12
C ASN A 96 7.56 -2.25 23.46
N ARG A 97 8.34 -3.26 23.88
CA ARG A 97 9.78 -3.10 24.15
C ARG A 97 10.57 -2.84 22.87
N ARG A 98 10.24 -3.50 21.76
CA ARG A 98 10.83 -3.29 20.44
C ARG A 98 10.53 -1.88 19.91
N ILE A 99 9.26 -1.47 19.88
CA ILE A 99 8.84 -0.12 19.45
C ILE A 99 9.54 0.96 20.27
N ARG A 100 9.64 0.81 21.60
CA ARG A 100 10.35 1.77 22.47
C ARG A 100 11.86 1.82 22.22
N ARG A 101 12.47 0.76 21.68
CA ARG A 101 13.91 0.71 21.40
C ARG A 101 14.22 1.26 20.01
N GLU A 102 13.38 0.95 19.03
CA GLU A 102 13.50 1.38 17.63
C GLU A 102 13.01 2.83 17.43
N GLY A 103 11.93 3.24 18.11
CA GLY A 103 11.42 4.62 18.07
C GLY A 103 12.33 5.68 18.67
N ARG A 104 13.43 5.29 19.33
CA ARG A 104 14.47 6.21 19.80
C ARG A 104 15.57 6.47 18.77
N ASN A 105 15.54 5.78 17.63
CA ASN A 105 16.56 5.90 16.60
C ASN A 105 15.94 6.41 15.30
N ALA A 106 15.81 7.74 15.21
CA ALA A 106 15.13 8.41 14.11
C ALA A 106 15.74 8.09 12.73
N GLU A 107 17.06 7.91 12.65
CA GLU A 107 17.75 7.52 11.42
C GLU A 107 17.32 6.14 10.92
N LYS A 108 17.11 5.19 11.85
CA LYS A 108 16.69 3.84 11.49
C LYS A 108 15.23 3.81 11.05
N MET A 109 14.39 4.60 11.71
CA MET A 109 12.99 4.81 11.31
C MET A 109 12.90 5.42 9.91
N GLN A 110 13.76 6.39 9.60
CA GLN A 110 13.78 7.06 8.31
C GLN A 110 14.31 6.14 7.20
N ALA A 111 15.36 5.36 7.47
CA ALA A 111 15.88 4.36 6.53
C ALA A 111 14.89 3.21 6.25
N ASP A 112 14.14 2.77 7.27
CA ASP A 112 13.08 1.77 7.08
C ASP A 112 11.90 2.37 6.31
N LEU A 113 11.55 3.64 6.55
CA LEU A 113 10.52 4.34 5.78
C LEU A 113 10.94 4.51 4.31
N GLU A 114 12.17 4.93 4.04
CA GLU A 114 12.72 5.05 2.68
C GLU A 114 12.73 3.69 1.96
N ARG A 115 13.05 2.59 2.65
CA ARG A 115 12.95 1.24 2.08
C ARG A 115 11.54 0.78 1.75
N LEU A 116 10.54 1.29 2.46
CA LEU A 116 9.12 0.98 2.21
C LEU A 116 8.52 1.92 1.15
N LEU A 117 9.15 3.07 0.90
CA LEU A 117 8.72 4.09 -0.06
C LEU A 117 9.45 4.03 -1.41
N ALA A 118 10.64 3.41 -1.48
CA ALA A 118 11.40 3.11 -2.71
C ALA A 118 10.84 1.89 -3.46
#